data_AF-A0A2W2ASK3-F1
#
_entry.id   AF-A0A2W2ASK3-F1
#
_cell.length_a   1.000
_cell.length_b   1.000
_cell.length_c   1.000
_cell.angle_alpha   90.00
_cell.angle_beta   90.00
_cell.angle_gamma   90.00
#
_symmetry.space_group_name_H-M   'P 1'
#
loop_
_entity.id
_entity.type
_entity.pdbx_description
1 polymer ?
#
loop_
_entity_poly.entity_id
_entity_poly.type
_entity_poly.pdbx_seq_one_letter_code
_entity_poly.pdbx_strand_id
1 'polypeptide(L)'
;MTKSRLLACCLALAGVLLATDAGAYDLNNGRLLASNCTQCHSTNVLPKTGGYDSLVGESYSEIYGELREFKQKFNATTKTCTENDPKECLMAVHAMPYTDKEMQDIAWYLSQR
;
A
#
# COMPACT_ATOMS: atom_id res chain seq x y z
N MET A 1 66.57 24.93 3.77
CA MET A 1 65.37 25.80 3.70
C MET A 1 64.27 25.03 2.97
N THR A 2 63.61 24.05 3.62
CA THR A 2 62.20 24.12 4.09
C THR A 2 61.22 24.59 3.01
N LYS A 3 60.70 23.66 2.20
CA LYS A 3 59.49 22.82 2.40
C LYS A 3 58.26 23.43 1.72
N SER A 4 58.05 22.94 0.50
CA SER A 4 56.81 22.83 -0.28
C SER A 4 55.53 23.08 0.51
N ARG A 5 54.78 24.12 0.12
CA ARG A 5 53.42 24.41 0.59
C ARG A 5 52.54 24.84 -0.58
N LEU A 6 52.32 23.95 -1.54
CA LEU A 6 51.40 24.21 -2.65
C LEU A 6 50.64 22.93 -3.01
N LEU A 7 50.03 22.24 -2.04
CA LEU A 7 49.19 21.08 -2.34
C LEU A 7 48.20 20.83 -1.20
N ALA A 8 47.21 21.71 -1.02
CA ALA A 8 46.10 21.44 -0.12
C ALA A 8 44.92 22.40 -0.37
N CYS A 9 44.23 22.31 -1.49
CA CYS A 9 42.87 22.87 -1.58
C CYS A 9 42.03 22.36 -2.76
N CYS A 10 42.02 21.05 -3.04
CA CYS A 10 41.05 20.47 -3.98
C CYS A 10 40.53 19.11 -3.47
N LEU A 11 40.07 19.03 -2.22
CA LEU A 11 39.09 18.00 -1.87
C LEU A 11 37.73 18.48 -2.37
N ALA A 12 37.46 18.22 -3.65
CA ALA A 12 36.15 18.40 -4.24
C ALA A 12 35.14 17.53 -3.47
N LEU A 13 34.10 18.21 -3.01
CA LEU A 13 32.96 17.70 -2.29
C LEU A 13 32.21 16.67 -3.18
N ALA A 14 32.54 15.38 -3.05
CA ALA A 14 31.74 14.31 -3.63
C ALA A 14 30.48 14.12 -2.77
N GLY A 15 29.49 15.00 -2.95
CA GLY A 15 28.17 14.85 -2.35
C GLY A 15 27.47 13.65 -2.97
N VAL A 16 27.35 12.56 -2.21
CA VAL A 16 26.52 11.41 -2.57
C VAL A 16 25.06 11.88 -2.53
N LEU A 17 24.47 12.08 -3.70
CA LEU A 17 23.02 12.19 -3.86
C LEU A 17 22.42 10.81 -3.59
N LEU A 18 22.12 10.51 -2.32
CA LEU A 18 21.16 9.48 -1.98
C LEU A 18 19.79 9.99 -2.45
N ALA A 19 19.44 9.69 -3.69
CA ALA A 19 18.05 9.77 -4.13
C ALA A 19 17.28 8.72 -3.31
N THR A 20 16.65 9.17 -2.22
CA THR A 20 15.64 8.37 -1.56
C THR A 20 14.48 8.28 -2.53
N ASP A 21 14.31 7.12 -3.16
CA ASP A 21 13.10 6.81 -3.90
C ASP A 21 11.98 6.63 -2.86
N ALA A 22 11.46 7.76 -2.37
CA ALA A 22 10.19 7.77 -1.66
C ALA A 22 9.14 7.46 -2.73
N GLY A 23 8.95 6.17 -2.99
CA GLY A 23 8.10 5.68 -4.07
C GLY A 23 6.71 6.27 -3.92
N ALA A 24 6.37 7.20 -4.81
CA ALA A 24 5.07 7.85 -4.79
C ALA A 24 3.96 6.81 -4.95
N TYR A 25 2.81 7.09 -4.33
CA TYR A 25 1.61 6.29 -4.56
C TYR A 25 1.17 6.42 -6.02
N ASP A 26 0.95 5.29 -6.69
CA ASP A 26 0.51 5.28 -8.08
C ASP A 26 -1.02 5.23 -8.12
N LEU A 27 -1.64 6.37 -8.43
CA LEU A 27 -3.09 6.51 -8.54
C LEU A 27 -3.70 5.66 -9.64
N ASN A 28 -3.00 5.43 -10.75
CA ASN A 28 -3.53 4.63 -11.85
C ASN A 28 -3.48 3.15 -11.49
N ASN A 29 -2.39 2.70 -10.86
CA ASN A 29 -2.27 1.35 -10.35
C ASN A 29 -3.31 1.09 -9.24
N GLY A 30 -3.42 1.99 -8.26
CA GLY A 30 -4.41 1.92 -7.20
C GLY A 30 -5.84 1.84 -7.73
N ARG A 31 -6.18 2.67 -8.74
CA ARG A 31 -7.49 2.60 -9.43
C ARG A 31 -7.75 1.25 -10.06
N LEU A 32 -6.77 0.72 -10.79
CA LEU A 32 -6.89 -0.54 -11.50
C LEU A 32 -7.11 -1.69 -10.52
N LEU A 33 -6.28 -1.79 -9.49
CA LEU A 33 -6.35 -2.85 -8.49
C LEU A 33 -7.64 -2.76 -7.65
N ALA A 34 -8.05 -1.55 -7.26
CA ALA A 34 -9.27 -1.31 -6.49
C ALA A 34 -10.56 -1.55 -7.28
N SER A 35 -10.50 -1.73 -8.62
CA SER A 35 -11.69 -2.01 -9.44
C SER A 35 -12.41 -3.29 -9.00
N ASN A 36 -11.66 -4.27 -8.45
CA ASN A 36 -12.25 -5.49 -7.93
C ASN A 36 -13.03 -5.27 -6.62
N CYS A 37 -12.66 -4.25 -5.83
CA CYS A 37 -13.27 -3.93 -4.54
C CYS A 37 -14.70 -3.42 -4.71
N THR A 38 -14.96 -2.68 -5.79
CA THR A 38 -16.26 -2.03 -6.05
C THR A 38 -17.37 -3.02 -6.43
N GLN A 39 -17.05 -4.30 -6.59
CA GLN A 39 -18.03 -5.35 -6.84
C GLN A 39 -18.83 -5.69 -5.58
N CYS A 40 -18.26 -5.47 -4.39
CA CYS A 40 -18.88 -5.78 -3.11
C CYS A 40 -18.99 -4.53 -2.22
N HIS A 41 -17.96 -3.67 -2.23
CA HIS A 41 -17.91 -2.48 -1.38
C HIS A 41 -18.42 -1.22 -2.10
N SER A 42 -19.22 -0.43 -1.39
CA SER A 42 -19.57 0.92 -1.86
C SER A 42 -18.31 1.77 -1.90
N THR A 43 -18.02 2.35 -3.08
CA THR A 43 -16.94 3.34 -3.31
C THR A 43 -17.48 4.66 -3.85
N ASN A 44 -18.80 4.82 -3.76
CA ASN A 44 -19.55 6.03 -4.03
C ASN A 44 -20.55 6.25 -2.89
N VAL A 45 -21.04 7.48 -2.73
CA VAL A 45 -21.96 7.93 -1.66
C VAL A 45 -23.34 7.23 -1.65
N LEU A 46 -23.52 6.15 -2.41
CA LEU A 46 -24.72 5.34 -2.37
C LEU A 46 -24.67 4.40 -1.16
N PRO A 47 -25.82 4.13 -0.52
CA PRO A 47 -25.89 3.32 0.70
C PRO A 47 -25.25 1.95 0.53
N LYS A 48 -24.79 1.33 1.65
CA LYS A 48 -24.16 -0.01 1.69
C LYS A 48 -24.83 -0.96 0.68
N THR A 49 -24.18 -1.20 -0.45
CA THR A 49 -24.72 -2.12 -1.45
C THR A 49 -24.38 -3.55 -1.03
N GLY A 50 -25.39 -4.41 -0.84
CA GLY A 50 -25.15 -5.86 -0.75
C GLY A 50 -24.60 -6.42 0.57
N GLY A 51 -24.59 -5.66 1.68
CA GLY A 51 -24.29 -6.20 3.02
C GLY A 51 -22.82 -6.22 3.45
N TYR A 52 -21.95 -5.53 2.69
CA TYR A 52 -20.55 -5.24 3.03
C TYR A 52 -20.37 -3.77 3.43
N ASP A 53 -19.27 -3.46 4.11
CA ASP A 53 -19.00 -2.11 4.58
C ASP A 53 -18.68 -1.15 3.43
N SER A 54 -18.99 0.13 3.68
CA SER A 54 -18.65 1.21 2.76
C SER A 54 -17.17 1.54 2.93
N LEU A 55 -16.48 1.80 1.82
CA LEU A 55 -15.10 2.30 1.83
C LEU A 55 -15.04 3.84 1.67
N VAL A 56 -16.20 4.49 1.49
CA VAL A 56 -16.31 5.95 1.38
C VAL A 56 -15.93 6.61 2.69
N GLY A 57 -15.04 7.60 2.64
CA GLY A 57 -14.60 8.36 3.81
C GLY A 57 -13.60 7.63 4.71
N GLU A 58 -13.25 6.37 4.43
CA GLU A 58 -12.22 5.63 5.17
C GLU A 58 -10.83 6.25 4.92
N SER A 59 -10.02 6.34 5.96
CA SER A 59 -8.67 6.90 5.84
C SER A 59 -7.72 5.93 5.15
N TYR A 60 -6.63 6.45 4.59
CA TYR A 60 -5.53 5.63 4.07
C TYR A 60 -5.06 4.58 5.08
N SER A 61 -4.90 4.99 6.35
CA SER A 61 -4.40 4.12 7.42
C SER A 61 -5.34 2.98 7.75
N GLU A 62 -6.65 3.22 7.73
CA GLU A 62 -7.67 2.19 7.97
C GLU A 62 -7.63 1.16 6.84
N ILE A 63 -7.74 1.61 5.59
CA ILE A 63 -7.77 0.73 4.42
C ILE A 63 -6.47 -0.09 4.31
N TYR A 64 -5.31 0.54 4.46
CA TYR A 64 -4.03 -0.16 4.40
C TYR A 64 -3.85 -1.14 5.57
N GLY A 65 -4.27 -0.74 6.77
CA GLY A 65 -4.24 -1.59 7.96
C GLY A 65 -5.09 -2.84 7.80
N GLU A 66 -6.33 -2.68 7.37
CA GLU A 66 -7.27 -3.78 7.15
C GLU A 66 -6.81 -4.73 6.04
N LEU A 67 -6.31 -4.21 4.91
CA LEU A 67 -5.75 -5.06 3.84
C LEU A 67 -4.62 -5.94 4.37
N ARG A 68 -3.74 -5.39 5.20
CA ARG A 68 -2.65 -6.16 5.83
C ARG A 68 -3.17 -7.19 6.81
N GLU A 69 -4.15 -6.84 7.63
CA GLU A 69 -4.78 -7.75 8.58
C GLU A 69 -5.46 -8.92 7.85
N PHE A 70 -6.30 -8.64 6.85
CA PHE A 70 -6.95 -9.68 6.06
C PHE A 70 -5.95 -10.58 5.34
N LYS A 71 -4.88 -10.01 4.76
CA LYS A 71 -3.83 -10.81 4.13
C LYS A 71 -3.20 -11.82 5.10
N GLN A 72 -3.05 -11.48 6.38
CA GLN A 72 -2.51 -12.38 7.41
C GLN A 72 -3.48 -13.51 7.79
N LYS A 73 -4.79 -13.30 7.56
CA LYS A 73 -5.84 -14.30 7.82
C LYS A 73 -5.90 -15.41 6.77
N PHE A 74 -5.05 -15.40 5.74
CA PHE A 74 -4.95 -16.46 4.73
C PHE A 74 -3.62 -17.23 4.81
N ASN A 75 -3.69 -18.54 4.98
CA ASN A 75 -2.53 -19.42 4.93
C ASN A 75 -2.26 -19.85 3.47
N ALA A 76 -1.21 -19.28 2.87
CA ALA A 76 -0.85 -19.56 1.48
C ALA A 76 -0.39 -21.02 1.23
N THR A 77 0.13 -21.70 2.24
CA THR A 77 0.60 -23.09 2.14
C THR A 77 -0.57 -24.07 2.11
N THR A 78 -1.50 -23.93 3.05
CA THR A 78 -2.69 -24.80 3.15
C THR A 78 -3.84 -24.34 2.26
N LYS A 79 -3.78 -23.12 1.72
CA LYS A 79 -4.85 -22.45 0.96
C LYS A 79 -6.15 -22.34 1.74
N THR A 80 -6.05 -22.06 3.04
CA THR A 80 -7.19 -21.94 3.96
C THR A 80 -7.15 -20.63 4.71
N CYS A 81 -8.31 -20.14 5.11
CA CYS A 81 -8.41 -19.03 6.06
C CYS A 81 -8.10 -19.52 7.48
N THR A 82 -7.56 -18.64 8.32
CA THR A 82 -7.32 -18.89 9.74
C THR A 82 -8.54 -18.59 10.60
N GLU A 83 -9.47 -17.80 10.06
CA GLU A 83 -10.68 -17.36 10.74
C GLU A 83 -11.91 -18.17 10.33
N ASN A 84 -12.87 -18.27 11.27
CA ASN A 84 -14.12 -19.00 11.07
C ASN A 84 -15.23 -18.11 10.47
N ASP A 85 -15.11 -16.78 10.52
CA ASP A 85 -16.09 -15.88 9.90
C ASP A 85 -15.93 -15.92 8.36
N PRO A 86 -16.98 -16.31 7.61
CA PRO A 86 -16.94 -16.33 6.14
C PRO A 86 -16.62 -14.97 5.51
N LYS A 87 -17.02 -13.85 6.13
CA LYS A 87 -16.74 -12.50 5.61
C LYS A 87 -15.27 -12.14 5.74
N GLU A 88 -14.66 -12.47 6.88
CA GLU A 88 -13.23 -12.27 7.08
C GLU A 88 -12.40 -13.15 6.14
N CYS A 89 -12.82 -14.42 5.98
CA CYS A 89 -12.17 -15.33 5.04
C CYS A 89 -12.27 -14.85 3.59
N LEU A 90 -13.42 -14.31 3.18
CA LEU A 90 -13.60 -13.72 1.85
C LEU A 90 -12.59 -12.60 1.61
N MET A 91 -12.48 -11.65 2.55
CA MET A 91 -11.50 -10.56 2.43
C MET A 91 -10.07 -11.03 2.52
N ALA A 92 -9.77 -12.09 3.28
CA ALA A 92 -8.44 -12.68 3.33
C ALA A 92 -7.99 -13.21 1.95
N VAL A 93 -8.89 -13.87 1.21
CA VAL A 93 -8.63 -14.32 -0.16
C VAL A 93 -8.41 -13.15 -1.11
N HIS A 94 -9.16 -12.05 -0.95
CA HIS A 94 -9.00 -10.87 -1.79
C HIS A 94 -7.75 -10.04 -1.47
N ALA A 95 -7.31 -9.99 -0.22
CA ALA A 95 -6.16 -9.20 0.20
C ALA A 95 -4.83 -9.94 -0.02
N MET A 96 -4.81 -11.28 0.08
CA MET A 96 -3.58 -12.06 -0.03
C MET A 96 -2.73 -11.83 -1.29
N PRO A 97 -3.27 -11.56 -2.50
CA PRO A 97 -2.45 -11.49 -3.72
C PRO A 97 -1.62 -10.21 -3.81
N TYR A 98 -2.01 -9.14 -3.12
CA TYR A 98 -1.37 -7.84 -3.25
C TYR A 98 -0.04 -7.78 -2.50
N THR A 99 0.98 -7.21 -3.13
CA THR A 99 2.21 -6.78 -2.48
C THR A 99 1.94 -5.59 -1.54
N ASP A 100 2.90 -5.27 -0.68
CA ASP A 100 2.77 -4.13 0.23
C ASP A 100 2.58 -2.81 -0.52
N LYS A 101 3.36 -2.57 -1.58
CA LYS A 101 3.23 -1.37 -2.42
C LYS A 101 1.88 -1.29 -3.12
N GLU A 102 1.36 -2.42 -3.61
CA GLU A 102 0.03 -2.47 -4.21
C GLU A 102 -1.08 -2.17 -3.19
N MET A 103 -0.98 -2.69 -1.97
CA MET A 103 -1.92 -2.35 -0.89
C MET A 103 -1.87 -0.85 -0.54
N GLN A 104 -0.68 -0.26 -0.53
CA GLN A 104 -0.52 1.19 -0.33
C GLN A 104 -1.14 2.00 -1.49
N ASP A 105 -0.95 1.58 -2.74
CA ASP A 105 -1.54 2.24 -3.91
C ASP A 105 -3.07 2.14 -3.89
N ILE A 106 -3.62 0.98 -3.53
CA ILE A 106 -5.06 0.74 -3.33
C ILE A 106 -5.61 1.67 -2.24
N ALA A 107 -4.97 1.68 -1.07
CA ALA A 107 -5.40 2.49 0.06
C ALA A 107 -5.36 3.99 -0.25
N TRP A 108 -4.31 4.45 -0.92
CA TRP A 108 -4.18 5.85 -1.34
C TRP A 108 -5.28 6.26 -2.33
N TYR A 109 -5.59 5.39 -3.29
CA TYR A 109 -6.66 5.64 -4.24
C TYR A 109 -8.06 5.64 -3.58
N LEU A 110 -8.34 4.68 -2.70
CA LEU A 110 -9.64 4.53 -2.07
C LEU A 110 -9.92 5.57 -0.99
N SER A 111 -8.88 6.05 -0.27
CA SER A 111 -9.03 7.11 0.74
C SER A 111 -9.43 8.49 0.18
N GLN A 112 -9.51 8.62 -1.15
CA GLN A 112 -9.98 9.82 -1.85
C GLN A 112 -11.44 9.70 -2.32
N ARG A 113 -12.20 8.75 -1.77
CA ARG A 113 -13.57 8.42 -2.16
C ARG A 113 -14.63 8.90 -1.17
#